data_AF-A0A1A3IL35-F1
#
_entry.id   AF-A0A1A3IL35-F1
#
_cell.length_a   1.000
_cell.length_b   1.000
_cell.length_c   1.000
_cell.angle_alpha   90.00
_cell.angle_beta   90.00
_cell.angle_gamma   90.00
#
_symmetry.space_group_name_H-M   'P 1'
#
loop_
_entity.id
_entity.type
_entity.pdbx_description
1 polymer ?
#
loop_
_entity_poly.entity_id
_entity_poly.type
_entity_poly.pdbx_seq_one_letter_code
_entity_poly.pdbx_strand_id
1 'polypeptide(L)'
;MLNTTHALRAATAAALLGSFACLGTATANADPTDTLTSSLSKGYSTSNCGTQAVSEVQSTFPTVQAIMACGQNADSAGPASAKYFLFPNSADLASSFTKLIGTDTLTNCGDAKSPTTWHQGSNNDSAGQVACGTDQGQAEVIWTVDAKNVLAFVRASNGDTSSLYQWWRTNG
;
A
#
# COMPACT_ATOMS: atom_id res chain seq x y z
N MET A 1 37.11 75.11 5.58
CA MET A 1 36.05 74.46 4.79
C MET A 1 36.14 72.96 5.03
N LEU A 2 35.02 72.32 5.43
CA LEU A 2 34.78 70.88 5.70
C LEU A 2 35.72 70.20 6.73
N ASN A 3 35.36 69.87 7.97
CA ASN A 3 34.26 69.07 8.53
C ASN A 3 34.31 67.57 8.17
N THR A 4 34.90 66.72 9.03
CA THR A 4 34.26 65.47 9.49
C THR A 4 34.98 64.86 10.70
N THR A 5 34.25 64.78 11.81
CA THR A 5 34.51 64.00 13.02
C THR A 5 34.06 62.56 12.79
N HIS A 6 34.83 61.51 13.10
CA HIS A 6 34.24 60.20 13.44
C HIS A 6 35.09 59.43 14.45
N ALA A 7 34.38 58.85 15.40
CA ALA A 7 34.81 58.39 16.71
C ALA A 7 35.56 57.04 16.69
N LEU A 8 36.50 56.89 17.63
CA LEU A 8 36.88 55.57 18.14
C LEU A 8 35.71 54.95 18.92
N ARG A 9 35.47 53.64 18.75
CA ARG A 9 35.44 52.68 19.89
C ARG A 9 35.16 51.23 19.46
N ALA A 10 36.11 50.38 19.88
CA ALA A 10 35.99 49.04 20.47
C ALA A 10 35.24 47.92 19.73
N ALA A 11 36.02 46.88 19.45
CA ALA A 11 35.59 45.55 19.05
C ALA A 11 34.92 44.78 20.19
N THR A 12 33.90 43.99 19.85
CA THR A 12 33.46 42.85 20.67
C THR A 12 33.10 41.71 19.72
N ALA A 13 33.99 40.72 19.65
CA ALA A 13 33.73 39.45 18.97
C ALA A 13 32.88 38.56 19.89
N ALA A 14 31.68 38.20 19.45
CA ALA A 14 30.87 37.17 20.10
C ALA A 14 31.07 35.84 19.36
N ALA A 15 31.86 34.94 19.93
CA ALA A 15 31.96 33.56 19.47
C ALA A 15 30.72 32.78 19.97
N LEU A 16 29.78 32.48 19.06
CA LEU A 16 28.68 31.56 19.34
C LEU A 16 29.16 30.13 19.10
N LEU A 17 29.58 29.45 20.17
CA LEU A 17 29.72 28.00 20.20
C LEU A 17 28.32 27.39 20.23
N GLY A 18 27.74 27.18 19.04
CA GLY A 18 26.49 26.44 18.87
C GLY A 18 26.77 24.94 18.88
N SER A 19 26.49 24.29 20.01
CA SER A 19 26.42 22.83 20.10
C SER A 19 25.28 22.31 19.24
N PHE A 20 25.59 21.82 18.04
CA PHE A 20 24.64 21.05 17.23
C PHE A 20 24.52 19.65 17.84
N ALA A 21 23.52 19.45 18.70
CA ALA A 21 23.05 18.11 19.03
C ALA A 21 22.43 17.52 17.75
N CYS A 22 22.98 16.41 17.25
CA CYS A 22 22.36 15.61 16.20
C CYS A 22 21.02 15.09 16.72
N LEU A 23 19.94 15.84 16.45
CA LEU A 23 18.59 15.33 16.55
C LEU A 23 18.48 14.19 15.56
N GLY A 24 18.30 12.97 16.07
CA GLY A 24 18.11 11.77 15.26
C GLY A 24 17.05 12.04 14.21
N THR A 25 17.36 11.68 12.96
CA THR A 25 16.38 11.64 11.89
C THR A 25 15.30 10.63 12.27
N ALA A 26 14.21 11.10 12.89
CA ALA A 26 12.98 10.33 12.96
C ALA A 26 12.55 10.12 11.51
N THR A 27 12.72 8.90 10.99
CA THR A 27 12.03 8.49 9.77
C THR A 27 10.55 8.67 10.03
N ALA A 28 9.93 9.64 9.34
CA ALA A 28 8.49 9.78 9.37
C ALA A 28 7.89 8.50 8.76
N ASN A 29 7.40 7.60 9.60
CA ASN A 29 6.56 6.52 9.12
C ASN A 29 5.26 7.17 8.61
N ALA A 30 4.89 6.86 7.36
CA ALA A 30 3.60 7.27 6.84
C ALA A 30 2.48 6.69 7.72
N ASP A 31 1.37 7.42 7.85
CA ASP A 31 0.19 6.91 8.54
C ASP A 31 -0.26 5.59 7.86
N PRO A 32 -0.68 4.56 8.63
CA PRO A 32 -1.19 3.32 8.07
C PRO A 32 -2.30 3.52 7.02
N THR A 33 -3.18 4.51 7.23
CA THR A 33 -4.27 4.86 6.32
C THR A 33 -3.75 5.53 5.05
N ASP A 34 -2.76 6.40 5.15
CA ASP A 34 -2.11 7.03 3.98
C ASP A 34 -1.41 5.97 3.12
N THR A 35 -0.77 4.98 3.76
CA THR A 35 -0.14 3.86 3.07
C THR A 35 -1.17 3.06 2.26
N LEU A 36 -2.31 2.72 2.87
CA LEU A 36 -3.39 2.02 2.16
C LEU A 36 -4.01 2.87 1.05
N THR A 37 -4.28 4.15 1.31
CA THR A 37 -4.84 5.09 0.32
C THR A 37 -3.93 5.22 -0.90
N SER A 38 -2.61 5.26 -0.71
CA SER A 38 -1.63 5.29 -1.80
C SER A 38 -1.48 3.98 -2.58
N SER A 39 -2.13 2.91 -2.10
CA SER A 39 -2.06 1.56 -2.69
C SER A 39 -3.36 1.15 -3.37
N LEU A 40 -4.36 2.04 -3.39
CA LEU A 40 -5.64 1.79 -4.05
C LEU A 40 -5.45 1.65 -5.55
N SER A 41 -5.99 0.57 -6.10
CA SER A 41 -6.10 0.38 -7.55
C SER A 41 -6.99 1.48 -8.16
N LYS A 42 -6.77 1.77 -9.44
CA LYS A 42 -7.50 2.80 -10.18
C LYS A 42 -9.02 2.56 -10.13
N GLY A 43 -9.77 3.65 -9.92
CA GLY A 43 -11.22 3.62 -9.72
C GLY A 43 -11.65 3.39 -8.26
N TYR A 44 -10.70 3.20 -7.35
CA TYR A 44 -10.91 3.29 -5.91
C TYR A 44 -10.34 4.60 -5.35
N SER A 45 -11.05 5.18 -4.40
CA SER A 45 -10.67 6.39 -3.68
C SER A 45 -11.45 6.46 -2.36
N THR A 46 -11.22 7.49 -1.55
CA THR A 46 -12.00 7.71 -0.32
C THR A 46 -13.49 7.95 -0.54
N SER A 47 -13.95 8.13 -1.80
CA SER A 47 -15.39 8.24 -2.11
C SER A 47 -16.12 6.89 -2.10
N ASN A 48 -15.42 5.79 -2.40
CA ASN A 48 -15.98 4.43 -2.44
C ASN A 48 -15.19 3.43 -1.58
N CYS A 49 -14.24 3.91 -0.78
CA CYS A 49 -13.46 3.15 0.19
C CYS A 49 -13.51 3.80 1.57
N GLY A 50 -13.45 2.97 2.62
CA GLY A 50 -13.40 3.40 4.00
C GLY A 50 -12.55 2.46 4.86
N THR A 51 -12.03 3.01 5.96
CA THR A 51 -11.30 2.22 6.97
C THR A 51 -12.25 1.27 7.69
N GLN A 52 -11.79 0.04 7.96
CA GLN A 52 -12.50 -0.91 8.81
C GLN A 52 -11.79 -1.08 10.16
N ALA A 53 -12.52 -1.49 11.19
CA ALA A 53 -11.92 -1.78 12.48
C ALA A 53 -11.07 -3.05 12.39
N VAL A 54 -9.82 -3.01 12.87
CA VAL A 54 -8.90 -4.16 12.89
C VAL A 54 -9.51 -5.39 13.57
N SER A 55 -10.31 -5.16 14.61
CA SER A 55 -11.02 -6.21 15.34
C SER A 55 -11.94 -7.08 14.47
N GLU A 56 -12.39 -6.58 13.31
CA GLU A 56 -13.26 -7.34 12.39
C GLU A 56 -12.55 -8.53 11.73
N VAL A 57 -11.23 -8.47 11.56
CA VAL A 57 -10.46 -9.52 10.89
C VAL A 57 -9.34 -10.10 11.74
N GLN A 58 -9.18 -9.63 12.99
CA GLN A 58 -8.03 -9.99 13.82
C GLN A 58 -7.97 -11.50 14.17
N SER A 59 -9.09 -12.22 14.15
CA SER A 59 -9.11 -13.69 14.25
C SER A 59 -8.44 -14.37 13.05
N THR A 60 -8.56 -13.76 11.87
CA THR A 60 -7.96 -14.24 10.62
C THR A 60 -6.54 -13.70 10.45
N PHE A 61 -6.32 -12.43 10.73
CA PHE A 61 -5.05 -11.71 10.56
C PHE A 61 -4.65 -11.02 11.87
N PRO A 62 -4.05 -11.74 12.84
CA PRO A 62 -3.78 -11.22 14.18
C PRO A 62 -2.87 -9.98 14.23
N THR A 63 -2.00 -9.84 13.24
CA THR A 63 -0.97 -8.80 13.16
C THR A 63 -1.33 -7.65 12.23
N VAL A 64 -2.55 -7.62 11.66
CA VAL A 64 -2.98 -6.55 10.77
C VAL A 64 -3.01 -5.20 11.51
N GLN A 65 -2.50 -4.15 10.86
CA GLN A 65 -2.40 -2.81 11.45
C GLN A 65 -3.48 -1.86 10.95
N ALA A 66 -3.88 -2.01 9.70
CA ALA A 66 -4.92 -1.19 9.09
C ALA A 66 -5.64 -1.99 8.01
N ILE A 67 -6.89 -1.62 7.78
CA ILE A 67 -7.76 -2.25 6.79
C ILE A 67 -8.54 -1.16 6.08
N MET A 68 -8.63 -1.28 4.77
CA MET A 68 -9.50 -0.45 3.94
C MET A 68 -10.37 -1.36 3.09
N ALA A 69 -11.67 -1.15 3.13
CA ALA A 69 -12.63 -1.85 2.27
C ALA A 69 -13.28 -0.87 1.31
N CYS A 70 -13.47 -1.34 0.09
CA CYS A 70 -14.07 -0.59 -1.00
C CYS A 70 -15.32 -1.30 -1.51
N GLY A 71 -16.33 -0.51 -1.87
CA GLY A 71 -17.49 -0.97 -2.61
C GLY A 71 -17.20 -1.11 -4.11
N GLN A 72 -18.22 -0.88 -4.93
CA GLN A 72 -18.10 -0.92 -6.40
C GLN A 72 -17.03 0.04 -6.91
N ASN A 73 -16.21 -0.42 -7.85
CA ASN A 73 -15.26 0.43 -8.56
C ASN A 73 -15.97 1.56 -9.33
N ALA A 74 -15.35 2.73 -9.46
CA ALA A 74 -15.94 3.86 -10.19
C ALA A 74 -16.19 3.55 -11.68
N ASP A 75 -15.43 2.63 -12.27
CA ASP A 75 -15.82 1.96 -13.50
C ASP A 75 -16.85 0.87 -13.18
N SER A 76 -18.07 1.01 -13.71
CA SER A 76 -19.15 0.03 -13.49
C SER A 76 -18.86 -1.36 -14.06
N ALA A 77 -17.92 -1.48 -15.00
CA ALA A 77 -17.43 -2.77 -15.49
C ALA A 77 -16.27 -3.33 -14.63
N GLY A 78 -15.75 -2.55 -13.69
CA GLY A 78 -14.71 -2.94 -12.76
C GLY A 78 -15.21 -3.81 -11.60
N PRO A 79 -14.31 -4.20 -10.67
CA PRO A 79 -14.64 -5.13 -9.60
C PRO A 79 -15.73 -4.59 -8.66
N ALA A 80 -16.52 -5.52 -8.13
CA ALA A 80 -17.63 -5.24 -7.24
C ALA A 80 -17.16 -4.77 -5.85
N SER A 81 -15.96 -5.19 -5.43
CA SER A 81 -15.34 -4.75 -4.19
C SER A 81 -13.82 -4.91 -4.22
N ALA A 82 -13.17 -4.27 -3.25
CA ALA A 82 -11.76 -4.49 -2.96
C ALA A 82 -11.51 -4.42 -1.45
N LYS A 83 -10.44 -5.07 -0.99
CA LYS A 83 -9.91 -4.84 0.36
C LYS A 83 -8.40 -4.76 0.34
N TYR A 84 -7.87 -3.95 1.25
CA TYR A 84 -6.44 -3.70 1.44
C TYR A 84 -6.11 -3.82 2.92
N PHE A 85 -5.02 -4.50 3.22
CA PHE A 85 -4.55 -4.80 4.57
C PHE A 85 -3.09 -4.38 4.69
N LEU A 86 -2.75 -3.67 5.76
CA LEU A 86 -1.37 -3.33 6.08
C LEU A 86 -0.83 -4.26 7.16
N PHE A 87 0.37 -4.79 6.95
CA PHE A 87 1.09 -5.64 7.90
C PHE A 87 2.37 -4.97 8.41
N PRO A 88 2.83 -5.33 9.62
CA PRO A 88 4.05 -4.75 10.22
C PRO A 88 5.32 -5.05 9.41
N ASN A 89 5.38 -6.18 8.73
CA ASN A 89 6.59 -6.68 8.08
C ASN A 89 6.26 -7.71 7.01
N SER A 90 7.27 -8.11 6.25
CA SER A 90 7.17 -9.04 5.13
C SER A 90 6.79 -10.47 5.54
N ALA A 91 7.18 -10.92 6.74
CA ALA A 91 6.83 -12.26 7.21
C ALA A 91 5.33 -12.38 7.53
N ASP A 92 4.76 -11.35 8.16
CA ASP A 92 3.33 -11.24 8.42
C ASP A 92 2.52 -11.09 7.12
N LEU A 93 3.03 -10.31 6.16
CA LEU A 93 2.44 -10.19 4.83
C LEU A 93 2.41 -11.55 4.10
N ALA A 94 3.54 -12.25 4.03
CA ALA A 94 3.65 -13.53 3.31
C ALA A 94 2.77 -14.63 3.94
N SER A 95 2.71 -14.68 5.27
CA SER A 95 1.84 -15.60 6.01
C SER A 95 0.36 -15.31 5.74
N SER A 96 -0.02 -14.03 5.72
CA SER A 96 -1.39 -13.60 5.47
C SER A 96 -1.83 -13.82 4.02
N PHE A 97 -0.94 -13.58 3.05
CA PHE A 97 -1.16 -13.93 1.64
C PHE A 97 -1.43 -15.43 1.49
N THR A 98 -0.55 -16.28 2.05
CA THR A 98 -0.72 -17.75 2.01
C THR A 98 -2.03 -18.19 2.64
N LYS A 99 -2.41 -17.58 3.77
CA LYS A 99 -3.67 -17.87 4.46
C LYS A 99 -4.88 -17.48 3.62
N LEU A 100 -4.86 -16.30 2.99
CA LEU A 100 -5.97 -15.80 2.18
C LEU A 100 -6.16 -16.65 0.92
N ILE A 101 -5.10 -16.93 0.16
CA ILE A 101 -5.23 -17.75 -1.06
C ILE A 101 -5.63 -19.20 -0.75
N GLY A 102 -5.44 -19.66 0.49
CA GLY A 102 -5.85 -21.00 0.93
C GLY A 102 -7.37 -21.15 1.09
N THR A 103 -8.14 -20.06 1.08
CA THR A 103 -9.61 -20.10 1.06
C THR A 103 -10.19 -20.21 -0.35
N ASP A 104 -9.37 -19.96 -1.37
CA ASP A 104 -9.81 -19.85 -2.75
C ASP A 104 -9.66 -21.17 -3.51
N THR A 105 -10.50 -21.35 -4.53
CA THR A 105 -10.21 -22.30 -5.61
C THR A 105 -9.31 -21.61 -6.62
N LEU A 106 -8.00 -21.90 -6.56
CA LEU A 106 -7.01 -21.26 -7.41
C LEU A 106 -7.08 -21.72 -8.87
N THR A 107 -6.89 -20.77 -9.77
CA THR A 107 -6.70 -20.98 -11.21
C THR A 107 -5.44 -20.24 -11.68
N ASN A 108 -5.08 -20.34 -12.95
CA ASN A 108 -3.97 -19.59 -13.49
C ASN A 108 -4.27 -18.08 -13.54
N CYS A 109 -3.28 -17.27 -13.20
CA CYS A 109 -3.28 -15.84 -13.53
C CYS A 109 -2.86 -15.67 -15.00
N GLY A 110 -3.85 -15.66 -15.91
CA GLY A 110 -3.58 -15.75 -17.34
C GLY A 110 -2.92 -17.09 -17.67
N ASP A 111 -1.71 -17.07 -18.23
CA ASP A 111 -0.97 -18.28 -18.57
C ASP A 111 -0.10 -18.80 -17.40
N ALA A 112 0.10 -18.01 -16.35
CA ALA A 112 0.97 -18.36 -15.23
C ALA A 112 0.18 -19.07 -14.12
N LYS A 113 0.77 -20.13 -13.55
CA LYS A 113 0.16 -20.85 -12.42
C LYS A 113 0.15 -19.98 -11.17
N SER A 114 -0.99 -19.91 -10.47
CA SER A 114 -1.08 -19.23 -9.17
C SER A 114 -0.51 -20.06 -8.01
N PRO A 115 0.08 -19.42 -6.98
CA PRO A 115 0.54 -18.03 -7.00
C PRO A 115 1.78 -17.87 -7.90
N THR A 116 1.97 -16.66 -8.43
CA THR A 116 3.15 -16.27 -9.23
C THR A 116 3.67 -14.90 -8.81
N THR A 117 4.88 -14.56 -9.24
CA THR A 117 5.43 -13.20 -9.07
C THR A 117 4.77 -12.23 -10.04
N TRP A 118 4.57 -10.98 -9.60
CA TRP A 118 4.16 -9.88 -10.48
C TRP A 118 5.15 -8.72 -10.42
N HIS A 119 5.06 -7.87 -11.43
CA HIS A 119 5.96 -6.74 -11.65
C HIS A 119 5.18 -5.47 -11.96
N GLN A 120 5.67 -4.33 -11.48
CA GLN A 120 5.04 -3.04 -11.75
C GLN A 120 5.46 -2.53 -13.14
N GLY A 121 4.47 -2.31 -14.01
CA GLY A 121 4.70 -1.75 -15.35
C GLY A 121 5.68 -2.59 -16.17
N SER A 122 6.77 -1.98 -16.63
CA SER A 122 7.83 -2.64 -17.42
C SER A 122 9.06 -3.00 -16.60
N ASN A 123 9.02 -2.90 -15.26
CA ASN A 123 10.13 -3.34 -14.41
C ASN A 123 10.20 -4.88 -14.40
N ASN A 124 11.40 -5.44 -14.29
CA ASN A 124 11.62 -6.88 -14.10
C ASN A 124 11.84 -7.24 -12.61
N ASP A 125 12.02 -6.27 -11.72
CA ASP A 125 12.08 -6.53 -10.28
C ASP A 125 10.71 -6.98 -9.77
N SER A 126 10.70 -7.95 -8.85
CA SER A 126 9.47 -8.40 -8.18
C SER A 126 8.83 -7.23 -7.43
N ALA A 127 7.55 -6.98 -7.69
CA ALA A 127 6.74 -6.06 -6.90
C ALA A 127 5.94 -6.79 -5.80
N GLY A 128 5.79 -8.12 -5.94
CA GLY A 128 5.16 -8.99 -4.97
C GLY A 128 4.68 -10.31 -5.58
N GLN A 129 3.76 -10.97 -4.88
CA GLN A 129 3.07 -12.18 -5.34
C GLN A 129 1.63 -11.85 -5.75
N VAL A 130 1.11 -12.61 -6.71
CA VAL A 130 -0.29 -12.56 -7.16
C VAL A 130 -0.86 -13.96 -7.27
N ALA A 131 -2.12 -14.12 -6.90
CA ALA A 131 -2.91 -15.33 -7.08
C ALA A 131 -4.27 -14.96 -7.66
N CYS A 132 -4.78 -15.85 -8.51
CA CYS A 132 -6.06 -15.71 -9.17
C CYS A 132 -6.90 -16.94 -8.86
N GLY A 133 -8.18 -16.73 -8.58
CA GLY A 133 -9.05 -17.82 -8.17
C GLY A 133 -10.50 -17.39 -8.07
N THR A 134 -11.26 -18.18 -7.33
CA THR A 134 -12.62 -17.82 -6.90
C THR A 134 -12.82 -18.12 -5.42
N ASP A 135 -13.47 -17.21 -4.71
CA ASP A 135 -14.06 -17.42 -3.39
C ASP A 135 -15.58 -17.42 -3.51
N GLN A 136 -16.23 -18.49 -3.06
CA GLN A 136 -17.70 -18.68 -3.16
C GLN A 136 -18.26 -18.46 -4.59
N GLY A 137 -17.49 -18.82 -5.62
CA GLY A 137 -17.86 -18.67 -7.02
C GLY A 137 -17.70 -17.25 -7.59
N GLN A 138 -17.20 -16.30 -6.81
CA GLN A 138 -16.83 -14.96 -7.25
C GLN A 138 -15.33 -14.91 -7.54
N ALA A 139 -14.95 -14.39 -8.70
CA ALA A 139 -13.56 -14.28 -9.09
C ALA A 139 -12.82 -13.30 -8.19
N GLU A 140 -11.60 -13.68 -7.82
CA GLU A 140 -10.68 -12.86 -7.05
C GLU A 140 -9.32 -12.78 -7.72
N VAL A 141 -8.70 -11.60 -7.58
CA VAL A 141 -7.26 -11.42 -7.78
C VAL A 141 -6.70 -10.89 -6.47
N ILE A 142 -5.81 -11.66 -5.86
CA ILE A 142 -5.19 -11.38 -4.56
C ILE A 142 -3.71 -11.11 -4.82
N TRP A 143 -3.15 -10.02 -4.30
CA TRP A 143 -1.74 -9.69 -4.50
C TRP A 143 -1.11 -9.00 -3.30
N THR A 144 0.22 -9.06 -3.24
CA THR A 144 1.02 -8.29 -2.29
C THR A 144 1.70 -7.12 -2.98
N VAL A 145 1.94 -6.04 -2.23
CA VAL A 145 2.87 -4.96 -2.60
C VAL A 145 3.98 -4.95 -1.57
N ASP A 146 5.07 -5.66 -1.87
CA ASP A 146 6.08 -6.04 -0.88
C ASP A 146 6.78 -4.81 -0.27
N ALA A 147 7.05 -3.80 -1.09
CA ALA A 147 7.67 -2.56 -0.64
C ALA A 147 6.83 -1.77 0.39
N LYS A 148 5.54 -2.09 0.53
CA LYS A 148 4.60 -1.44 1.44
C LYS A 148 4.03 -2.37 2.51
N ASN A 149 4.39 -3.66 2.51
CA ASN A 149 3.75 -4.69 3.34
C ASN A 149 2.21 -4.72 3.21
N VAL A 150 1.69 -4.47 2.00
CA VAL A 150 0.25 -4.45 1.72
C VAL A 150 -0.18 -5.76 1.08
N LEU A 151 -1.25 -6.36 1.60
CA LEU A 151 -2.02 -7.41 0.94
C LEU A 151 -3.30 -6.77 0.41
N ALA A 152 -3.66 -7.06 -0.83
CA ALA A 152 -4.87 -6.55 -1.44
C ALA A 152 -5.61 -7.65 -2.20
N PHE A 153 -6.91 -7.49 -2.33
CA PHE A 153 -7.68 -8.26 -3.30
C PHE A 153 -8.79 -7.42 -3.92
N VAL A 154 -9.15 -7.77 -5.15
CA VAL A 154 -10.37 -7.31 -5.82
C VAL A 154 -11.26 -8.50 -6.10
N ARG A 155 -12.57 -8.30 -5.99
CA ARG A 155 -13.58 -9.33 -6.22
C ARG A 155 -14.57 -8.89 -7.29
N ALA A 156 -14.82 -9.75 -8.26
CA ALA A 156 -15.86 -9.53 -9.27
C ALA A 156 -17.24 -9.96 -8.75
N SER A 157 -18.30 -9.49 -9.41
CA SER A 157 -19.68 -9.96 -9.16
C SER A 157 -19.98 -11.33 -9.78
N ASN A 158 -19.06 -11.89 -10.56
CA ASN A 158 -19.16 -13.16 -11.28
C ASN A 158 -17.88 -14.00 -11.09
N GLY A 159 -17.83 -15.20 -11.66
CA GLY A 159 -16.68 -16.10 -11.58
C GLY A 159 -15.64 -15.95 -12.70
N ASP A 160 -15.63 -14.84 -13.46
CA ASP A 160 -14.69 -14.66 -14.57
C ASP A 160 -13.34 -14.12 -14.10
N THR A 161 -12.49 -15.04 -13.64
CA THR A 161 -11.13 -14.72 -13.18
C THR A 161 -10.23 -14.18 -14.29
N SER A 162 -10.46 -14.57 -15.55
CA SER A 162 -9.64 -14.11 -16.68
C SER A 162 -9.85 -12.62 -16.93
N SER A 163 -11.11 -12.19 -17.02
CA SER A 163 -11.46 -10.78 -17.21
C SER A 163 -11.01 -9.93 -16.02
N LEU A 164 -11.20 -10.42 -14.79
CA LEU A 164 -10.75 -9.71 -13.59
C LEU A 164 -9.23 -9.54 -13.54
N TYR A 165 -8.47 -10.58 -13.90
CA TYR A 165 -7.01 -10.50 -13.96
C TYR A 165 -6.52 -9.50 -15.01
N GLN A 166 -7.14 -9.45 -16.20
CA GLN A 166 -6.78 -8.44 -17.21
C GLN A 166 -7.10 -7.02 -16.76
N TRP A 167 -8.23 -6.83 -16.06
CA TRP A 167 -8.55 -5.55 -15.44
C TRP A 167 -7.47 -5.16 -14.42
N TRP A 168 -7.08 -6.07 -13.53
CA TRP A 168 -6.08 -5.82 -12.49
C TRP A 168 -4.71 -5.46 -13.10
N ARG A 169 -4.27 -6.12 -14.17
CA ARG A 169 -2.99 -5.78 -14.83
C ARG A 169 -2.90 -4.32 -15.32
N THR A 170 -4.05 -3.69 -15.57
CA THR A 170 -4.12 -2.31 -16.11
C THR A 170 -4.43 -1.27 -15.03
N ASN A 171 -5.01 -1.69 -13.90
CA ASN A 171 -5.57 -0.80 -12.88
C ASN A 171 -5.04 -1.08 -11.47
N GLY A 172 -4.38 -2.21 -11.27
CA GLY A 172 -3.91 -2.78 -10.01
C GLY A 172 -2.88 -1.94 -9.29
#